data_AF-A0A6L9JU50-F1
#
_entry.id   AF-A0A6L9JU50-F1
#
_cell.length_a   1.000
_cell.length_b   1.000
_cell.length_c   1.000
_cell.angle_alpha   90.00
_cell.angle_beta   90.00
_cell.angle_gamma   90.00
#
_symmetry.space_group_name_H-M   'P 1'
#
loop_
_entity.id
_entity.type
_entity.pdbx_description
1 polymer ?
#
loop_
_entity_poly.entity_id
_entity_poly.type
_entity_poly.pdbx_seq_one_letter_code
_entity_poly.pdbx_strand_id
1 'polypeptide(L)'
;ELFGVIYTVDDGDEWTDPKTLRKANPNMGVSVYSDFLLSQQNRAKNNARLANAFKTKHLNIWVSARAAYFNLVSWRECEDKTLTLEQFEGQPCILSFDLARKLDMNSKVKLFYREMDGKRHYYCIAPKFYVPYDTIYSTDTDQQRTAERYQKWVNSGHLTVTEGAEIDYRVILEDAKADNMENPVEESPIDPHGATNLSHNLADEQLNPITIIQNYTNMSDPMKELEAAIESERFHHDGNPIMTWCIGNVVGKYLPGNDDVVRPIKEQPENKIDGAVALMMAIGRAMLNDNEENLSDVLAKRGLRSL
;
A
#
# COMPACT_ATOMS: atom_id res chain seq x y z
N GLU A 1 -18.08 11.86 47.10
CA GLU A 1 -17.05 11.32 46.17
C GLU A 1 -17.73 10.67 44.97
N LEU A 2 -17.09 10.71 43.81
CA LEU A 2 -17.54 10.04 42.58
C LEU A 2 -16.72 8.76 42.41
N PHE A 3 -17.37 7.61 42.28
CA PHE A 3 -16.71 6.35 41.93
C PHE A 3 -16.90 6.08 40.44
N GLY A 4 -15.79 5.87 39.72
CA GLY A 4 -15.78 5.53 38.30
C GLY A 4 -15.10 4.19 38.08
N VAL A 5 -15.70 3.35 37.23
CA VAL A 5 -15.16 2.07 36.79
C VAL A 5 -15.28 1.98 35.27
N ILE A 6 -14.22 1.50 34.61
CA ILE A 6 -14.19 1.27 33.17
C ILE A 6 -14.06 -0.24 32.95
N TYR A 7 -15.01 -0.81 32.20
CA TYR A 7 -14.96 -2.21 31.78
C TYR A 7 -14.37 -2.27 30.38
N THR A 8 -13.25 -2.97 30.21
CA THR A 8 -12.56 -3.12 28.92
C THR A 8 -12.21 -4.59 28.70
N VAL A 9 -11.74 -4.92 27.50
CA VAL A 9 -11.20 -6.26 27.19
C VAL A 9 -9.80 -6.43 27.80
N ASP A 10 -9.34 -7.68 27.94
CA ASP A 10 -8.00 -7.98 28.45
C ASP A 10 -6.94 -7.85 27.35
N ASP A 11 -5.68 -7.62 27.73
CA ASP A 11 -4.57 -7.60 26.78
C ASP A 11 -4.41 -8.97 26.08
N GLY A 12 -4.42 -8.95 24.75
CA GLY A 12 -4.36 -10.15 23.91
C GLY A 12 -5.73 -10.75 23.53
N ASP A 13 -6.84 -10.18 24.00
CA ASP A 13 -8.17 -10.58 23.55
C ASP A 13 -8.40 -10.23 22.06
N GLU A 14 -8.90 -11.20 21.30
CA GLU A 14 -9.30 -11.00 19.91
C GLU A 14 -10.63 -10.23 19.83
N TRP A 15 -10.55 -8.93 19.50
CA TRP A 15 -11.72 -8.03 19.43
C TRP A 15 -12.83 -8.49 18.48
N THR A 16 -12.51 -9.40 17.55
CA THR A 16 -13.43 -9.97 16.58
C THR A 16 -14.22 -11.17 17.09
N ASP A 17 -13.86 -11.72 18.27
CA ASP A 17 -14.59 -12.78 18.95
C ASP A 17 -15.80 -12.19 19.70
N PRO A 18 -17.04 -12.63 19.41
CA PRO A 18 -18.23 -12.22 20.16
C PRO A 18 -18.14 -12.35 21.67
N LYS A 19 -17.32 -13.27 22.20
CA LYS A 19 -17.14 -13.45 23.65
C LYS A 19 -16.51 -12.24 24.33
N THR A 20 -15.67 -11.48 23.62
CA THR A 20 -15.01 -10.29 24.16
C THR A 20 -15.99 -9.15 24.49
N LEU A 21 -17.14 -9.10 23.81
CA LEU A 21 -18.18 -8.09 24.04
C LEU A 21 -18.65 -8.05 25.50
N ARG A 22 -18.83 -9.22 26.12
CA ARG A 22 -19.33 -9.31 27.50
C ARG A 22 -18.36 -8.74 28.52
N LYS A 23 -17.05 -8.81 28.26
CA LYS A 23 -16.02 -8.27 29.17
C LYS A 23 -16.10 -6.75 29.26
N ALA A 24 -16.23 -6.09 28.12
CA ALA A 24 -16.34 -4.64 28.05
C ALA A 24 -17.77 -4.10 28.31
N ASN A 25 -18.80 -4.94 28.20
CA ASN A 25 -20.21 -4.55 28.32
C ASN A 25 -20.92 -5.39 29.41
N PRO A 26 -20.75 -5.07 30.71
CA PRO A 26 -21.33 -5.86 31.81
C PRO A 26 -22.87 -5.92 31.80
N ASN A 27 -23.52 -4.92 31.19
CA ASN A 27 -24.99 -4.88 31.03
C ASN A 27 -25.49 -5.45 29.69
N MET A 28 -24.64 -6.18 28.95
CA MET A 28 -25.02 -6.83 27.70
C MET A 28 -26.13 -7.87 27.95
N GLY A 29 -27.23 -7.71 27.21
CA GLY A 29 -28.44 -8.53 27.35
C GLY A 29 -29.44 -8.02 28.39
N VAL A 30 -29.13 -6.91 29.09
CA VAL A 30 -30.04 -6.29 30.08
C VAL A 30 -30.48 -4.90 29.60
N SER A 31 -29.53 -3.96 29.50
CA SER A 31 -29.80 -2.59 29.03
C SER A 31 -29.01 -2.21 27.78
N VAL A 32 -28.00 -3.02 27.41
CA VAL A 32 -27.33 -2.96 26.11
C VAL A 32 -27.67 -4.24 25.34
N TYR A 33 -28.39 -4.13 24.23
CA TYR A 33 -28.89 -5.31 23.50
C TYR A 33 -27.76 -6.08 22.81
N SER A 34 -27.77 -7.39 22.96
CA SER A 34 -26.74 -8.28 22.41
C SER A 34 -26.68 -8.21 20.88
N ASP A 35 -27.84 -8.22 20.22
CA ASP A 35 -27.94 -8.18 18.76
C ASP A 35 -27.38 -6.88 18.17
N PHE A 36 -27.55 -5.77 18.88
CA PHE A 36 -26.95 -4.49 18.49
C PHE A 36 -25.43 -4.55 18.53
N LEU A 37 -24.83 -5.03 19.63
CA LEU A 37 -23.38 -5.13 19.77
C LEU A 37 -22.78 -6.09 18.73
N LEU A 38 -23.42 -7.23 18.48
CA LEU A 38 -23.01 -8.19 17.44
C LEU A 38 -23.09 -7.57 16.05
N SER A 39 -24.16 -6.81 15.76
CA SER A 39 -24.31 -6.08 14.50
C SER A 39 -23.20 -5.04 14.31
N GLN A 40 -22.90 -4.24 15.34
CA GLN A 40 -21.80 -3.26 15.27
C GLN A 40 -20.44 -3.95 15.11
N GLN A 41 -20.20 -5.06 15.82
CA GLN A 41 -18.97 -5.83 15.70
C GLN A 41 -18.80 -6.37 14.28
N ASN A 42 -19.85 -6.95 13.68
CA ASN A 42 -19.81 -7.45 12.31
C ASN A 42 -19.58 -6.34 11.29
N ARG A 43 -20.24 -5.18 11.45
CA ARG A 43 -19.99 -4.01 10.59
C ARG A 43 -18.54 -3.53 10.68
N ALA A 44 -17.97 -3.53 11.88
CA ALA A 44 -16.59 -3.14 12.12
C ALA A 44 -15.58 -4.17 11.58
N LYS A 45 -15.90 -5.47 11.63
CA LYS A 45 -15.09 -6.53 11.01
C LYS A 45 -15.01 -6.38 9.49
N ASN A 46 -16.12 -5.97 8.88
CA ASN A 46 -16.22 -5.80 7.43
C ASN A 46 -15.80 -4.41 6.94
N ASN A 47 -15.48 -3.48 7.85
CA ASN A 47 -15.09 -2.11 7.47
C ASN A 47 -14.02 -1.56 8.43
N ALA A 48 -12.78 -1.48 7.95
CA ALA A 48 -11.64 -1.03 8.72
C ALA A 48 -11.80 0.39 9.29
N ARG A 49 -12.50 1.30 8.59
CA ARG A 49 -12.79 2.66 9.09
C ARG A 49 -13.65 2.63 10.36
N LEU A 50 -14.51 1.62 10.51
CA LEU A 50 -15.37 1.44 11.68
C LEU A 50 -14.70 0.67 12.81
N ALA A 51 -13.62 -0.07 12.54
CA ALA A 51 -12.94 -0.92 13.53
C ALA A 51 -12.46 -0.13 14.75
N ASN A 52 -11.78 1.00 14.54
CA ASN A 52 -11.30 1.82 15.68
C ASN A 52 -12.45 2.47 16.42
N ALA A 53 -13.45 3.01 15.70
CA ALA A 53 -14.64 3.57 16.32
C ALA A 53 -15.38 2.52 17.18
N PHE A 54 -15.46 1.28 16.71
CA PHE A 54 -16.06 0.17 17.45
C PHE A 54 -15.23 -0.19 18.69
N LYS A 55 -13.92 -0.39 18.54
CA LYS A 55 -13.00 -0.69 19.65
C LYS A 55 -13.08 0.38 20.76
N THR A 56 -13.14 1.65 20.38
CA THR A 56 -13.29 2.74 21.36
C THR A 56 -14.67 2.73 22.02
N LYS A 57 -15.75 2.67 21.23
CA LYS A 57 -17.12 2.89 21.75
C LYS A 57 -17.74 1.67 22.40
N HIS A 58 -17.32 0.47 22.02
CA HIS A 58 -17.96 -0.78 22.44
C HIS A 58 -17.03 -1.73 23.17
N LEU A 59 -15.71 -1.55 23.08
CA LEU A 59 -14.74 -2.33 23.85
C LEU A 59 -13.96 -1.50 24.88
N ASN A 60 -14.17 -0.18 24.91
CA ASN A 60 -13.45 0.77 25.76
C ASN A 60 -11.92 0.68 25.62
N ILE A 61 -11.46 0.27 24.43
CA ILE A 61 -10.04 0.25 24.09
C ILE A 61 -9.64 1.68 23.71
N TRP A 62 -8.66 2.20 24.44
CA TRP A 62 -7.98 3.44 24.10
C TRP A 62 -7.14 3.21 22.85
N VAL A 63 -7.75 3.38 21.69
CA VAL A 63 -7.03 3.35 20.42
C VAL A 63 -6.46 4.74 20.18
N SER A 64 -5.14 4.85 20.11
CA SER A 64 -4.45 6.08 19.70
C SER A 64 -4.45 6.27 18.19
N ALA A 65 -5.05 5.35 17.43
CA ALA A 65 -4.89 5.25 16.00
C ALA A 65 -6.05 5.82 15.18
N ARG A 66 -5.78 6.72 14.24
CA ARG A 66 -6.58 6.89 13.02
C ARG A 66 -6.71 5.51 12.37
N ALA A 67 -7.92 5.17 11.95
CA ALA A 67 -8.17 3.89 11.29
C ALA A 67 -7.29 3.77 10.04
N ALA A 68 -6.67 2.60 9.86
CA ALA A 68 -6.04 2.24 8.60
C ALA A 68 -7.05 2.44 7.46
N TYR A 69 -6.58 2.97 6.35
CA TYR A 69 -7.44 3.28 5.21
C TYR A 69 -7.95 2.01 4.55
N PHE A 70 -7.05 1.08 4.25
CA PHE A 70 -7.40 -0.19 3.61
C PHE A 70 -7.86 -1.25 4.62
N ASN A 71 -8.81 -2.07 4.21
CA ASN A 71 -9.21 -3.25 4.96
C ASN A 71 -8.19 -4.37 4.75
N LEU A 72 -7.43 -4.69 5.80
CA LEU A 72 -6.41 -5.75 5.75
C LEU A 72 -6.99 -7.16 5.61
N VAL A 73 -8.27 -7.38 5.91
CA VAL A 73 -8.93 -8.66 5.64
C VAL A 73 -9.12 -8.81 4.14
N SER A 74 -9.76 -7.82 3.49
CA SER A 74 -9.95 -7.79 2.04
C SER A 74 -8.62 -7.83 1.28
N TRP A 75 -7.59 -7.13 1.77
CA TRP A 75 -6.23 -7.22 1.23
C TRP A 75 -5.70 -8.65 1.23
N ARG A 76 -5.83 -9.37 2.36
CA ARG A 76 -5.38 -10.77 2.46
C ARG A 76 -6.17 -11.72 1.57
N GLU A 77 -7.43 -11.42 1.29
CA GLU A 77 -8.25 -12.21 0.35
C GLU A 77 -7.78 -12.03 -1.10
N CYS A 78 -7.10 -10.91 -1.41
CA CYS A 78 -6.44 -10.66 -2.69
C CYS A 78 -5.04 -11.32 -2.81
N GLU A 79 -4.59 -12.03 -1.76
CA GLU A 79 -3.29 -12.70 -1.75
C GLU A 79 -3.35 -14.00 -2.56
N ASP A 80 -2.50 -14.10 -3.58
CA ASP A 80 -2.28 -15.31 -4.34
C ASP A 80 -0.78 -15.65 -4.37
N LYS A 81 -0.40 -16.63 -3.53
CA LYS A 81 0.98 -17.13 -3.41
C LYS A 81 1.44 -17.95 -4.60
N THR A 82 0.55 -18.25 -5.55
CA THR A 82 0.90 -18.95 -6.79
C THR A 82 1.35 -17.98 -7.89
N LEU A 83 1.19 -16.67 -7.68
CA LEU A 83 1.70 -15.65 -8.58
C LEU A 83 3.23 -15.64 -8.54
N THR A 84 3.84 -15.74 -9.71
CA THR A 84 5.28 -15.60 -9.89
C THR A 84 5.59 -14.65 -11.02
N LEU A 85 6.77 -14.03 -11.00
CA LEU A 85 7.13 -13.04 -12.00
C LEU A 85 7.25 -13.65 -13.40
N GLU A 86 7.66 -14.92 -13.50
CA GLU A 86 7.80 -15.68 -14.75
C GLU A 86 6.46 -15.82 -15.50
N GLN A 87 5.33 -15.86 -14.79
CA GLN A 87 4.00 -15.90 -15.41
C GLN A 87 3.66 -14.60 -16.18
N PHE A 88 4.44 -13.54 -15.96
CA PHE A 88 4.26 -12.22 -16.54
C PHE A 88 5.40 -11.85 -17.48
N GLU A 89 6.34 -12.76 -17.77
CA GLU A 89 7.46 -12.52 -18.67
C GLU A 89 6.99 -11.96 -20.03
N GLY A 90 7.68 -10.91 -20.49
CA GLY A 90 7.37 -10.18 -21.72
C GLY A 90 6.12 -9.29 -21.65
N GLN A 91 5.33 -9.33 -20.58
CA GLN A 91 4.19 -8.43 -20.41
C GLN A 91 4.65 -7.05 -19.98
N PRO A 92 4.03 -5.98 -20.53
CA PRO A 92 4.37 -4.63 -20.14
C PRO A 92 3.98 -4.36 -18.68
N CYS A 93 4.75 -3.52 -18.01
CA CYS A 93 4.49 -3.14 -16.62
C CYS A 93 4.75 -1.67 -16.36
N ILE A 94 4.14 -1.17 -15.28
CA ILE A 94 4.49 0.13 -14.70
C ILE A 94 5.44 -0.13 -13.54
N LEU A 95 6.58 0.56 -13.55
CA LEU A 95 7.63 0.37 -12.55
C LEU A 95 7.75 1.62 -11.67
N SER A 96 7.03 1.65 -10.55
CA SER A 96 6.98 2.84 -9.70
C SER A 96 8.03 2.83 -8.59
N PHE A 97 8.52 4.02 -8.26
CA PHE A 97 9.57 4.26 -7.27
C PHE A 97 9.09 5.27 -6.22
N ASP A 98 9.17 4.90 -4.94
CA ASP A 98 9.08 5.85 -3.83
C ASP A 98 10.43 5.86 -3.10
N LEU A 99 11.15 6.98 -3.24
CA LEU A 99 12.55 7.07 -2.87
C LEU A 99 12.74 8.03 -1.71
N ALA A 100 13.23 7.48 -0.61
CA ALA A 100 13.47 8.25 0.59
C ALA A 100 14.87 8.87 0.59
N ARG A 101 15.01 10.02 1.26
CA ARG A 101 16.32 10.65 1.43
C ARG A 101 17.12 9.94 2.51
N LYS A 102 18.31 9.47 2.12
CA LYS A 102 19.44 9.06 2.97
C LYS A 102 19.27 7.77 3.79
N LEU A 103 18.35 7.72 4.77
CA LEU A 103 18.34 6.65 5.80
C LEU A 103 17.09 5.76 5.80
N ASP A 104 16.11 6.10 4.97
CA ASP A 104 14.79 5.46 4.96
C ASP A 104 14.68 4.38 3.87
N MET A 105 13.66 3.53 4.00
CA MET A 105 13.40 2.44 3.05
C MET A 105 13.00 3.01 1.69
N ASN A 106 13.57 2.48 0.62
CA ASN A 106 13.21 2.81 -0.75
C ASN A 106 12.39 1.67 -1.35
N SER A 107 11.41 1.99 -2.18
CA SER A 107 10.49 0.99 -2.75
C SER A 107 10.49 1.05 -4.28
N LYS A 108 10.53 -0.12 -4.91
CA LYS A 108 10.30 -0.31 -6.34
C LYS A 108 9.18 -1.31 -6.53
N VAL A 109 8.06 -0.85 -7.09
CA VAL A 109 6.84 -1.65 -7.26
C VAL A 109 6.62 -1.90 -8.74
N LYS A 110 6.54 -3.18 -9.11
CA LYS A 110 6.17 -3.63 -10.44
C LYS A 110 4.67 -3.92 -10.47
N LEU A 111 3.93 -3.19 -11.29
CA LEU A 111 2.49 -3.34 -11.45
C LEU A 111 2.17 -3.78 -12.87
N PHE A 112 1.48 -4.91 -12.99
CA PHE A 112 0.84 -5.34 -14.23
C PHE A 112 -0.66 -5.09 -14.14
N TYR A 113 -1.31 -4.96 -15.28
CA TYR A 113 -2.76 -4.88 -15.36
C TYR A 113 -3.30 -5.63 -16.57
N ARG A 114 -4.52 -6.15 -16.45
CA ARG A 114 -5.23 -6.87 -17.52
C ARG A 114 -6.70 -6.47 -17.51
N GLU A 115 -7.32 -6.42 -18.67
CA GLU A 115 -8.77 -6.31 -18.79
C GLU A 115 -9.41 -7.70 -18.72
N MET A 116 -10.28 -7.92 -17.74
CA MET A 116 -11.03 -9.17 -17.55
C MET A 116 -12.50 -8.83 -17.30
N ASP A 117 -13.41 -9.40 -18.09
CA ASP A 117 -14.86 -9.17 -17.97
C ASP A 117 -15.26 -7.67 -17.95
N GLY A 118 -14.54 -6.86 -18.74
CA GLY A 118 -14.78 -5.41 -18.84
C GLY A 118 -14.34 -4.62 -17.61
N LYS A 119 -13.51 -5.21 -16.75
CA LYS A 119 -12.91 -4.56 -15.60
C LYS A 119 -11.40 -4.74 -15.60
N ARG A 120 -10.69 -3.71 -15.15
CA ARG A 120 -9.25 -3.79 -14.93
C ARG A 120 -8.91 -4.59 -13.68
N HIS A 121 -8.07 -5.60 -13.85
CA HIS A 121 -7.41 -6.34 -12.78
C HIS A 121 -5.97 -5.87 -12.66
N TYR A 122 -5.48 -5.75 -11.43
CA TYR A 122 -4.15 -5.26 -11.10
C TYR A 122 -3.35 -6.35 -10.40
N TYR A 123 -2.08 -6.51 -10.77
CA TYR A 123 -1.19 -7.51 -10.23
C TYR A 123 0.08 -6.85 -9.71
N CYS A 124 0.26 -6.81 -8.40
CA CYS A 124 1.47 -6.34 -7.73
C CYS A 124 2.34 -7.55 -7.35
N ILE A 125 3.39 -7.80 -8.13
CA ILE A 125 4.21 -9.01 -8.02
C ILE A 125 5.66 -8.64 -7.83
N ALA A 126 6.32 -9.33 -6.90
CA ALA A 126 7.73 -9.16 -6.54
C ALA A 126 8.14 -7.70 -6.28
N PRO A 127 7.39 -6.91 -5.47
CA PRO A 127 7.85 -5.57 -5.10
C PRO A 127 9.19 -5.68 -4.36
N LYS A 128 10.13 -4.82 -4.73
CA LYS A 128 11.48 -4.77 -4.14
C LYS A 128 11.60 -3.58 -3.20
N PHE A 129 12.26 -3.83 -2.08
CA PHE A 129 12.52 -2.84 -1.05
C PHE A 129 14.01 -2.80 -0.75
N TYR A 130 14.52 -1.61 -0.47
CA TYR A 130 15.94 -1.39 -0.24
C TYR A 130 16.15 -0.53 1.01
N VAL A 131 17.21 -0.83 1.74
CA VAL A 131 17.63 -0.04 2.89
C VAL A 131 19.16 0.05 2.96
N PRO A 132 19.74 1.19 3.39
CA PRO A 132 21.16 1.27 3.68
C PRO A 132 21.58 0.31 4.81
N TYR A 133 22.80 -0.21 4.74
CA TYR A 133 23.38 -1.06 5.78
C TYR A 133 23.27 -0.41 7.17
N ASP A 134 23.64 0.86 7.28
CA ASP A 134 23.67 1.58 8.56
C ASP A 134 22.30 1.69 9.23
N THR A 135 21.20 1.66 8.48
CA THR A 135 19.83 1.68 9.05
C THR A 135 19.50 0.38 9.80
N ILE A 136 20.09 -0.75 9.42
CA ILE A 136 19.87 -2.05 10.07
C ILE A 136 20.76 -2.21 11.30
N TYR A 137 22.01 -1.75 11.20
CA TYR A 137 23.01 -1.93 12.25
C TYR A 137 23.20 -0.68 13.12
N SER A 138 22.30 0.30 13.00
CA SER A 138 22.28 1.48 13.84
C SER A 138 22.19 1.09 15.32
N THR A 139 23.03 1.72 16.16
CA THR A 139 23.01 1.56 17.61
C THR A 139 22.00 2.50 18.29
N ASP A 140 21.17 3.20 17.53
CA ASP A 140 20.14 4.10 18.04
C ASP A 140 18.98 3.30 18.66
N THR A 141 18.80 3.43 19.97
CA THR A 141 17.76 2.73 20.74
C THR A 141 16.34 3.07 20.28
N ASP A 142 16.11 4.27 19.74
CA ASP A 142 14.79 4.69 19.25
C ASP A 142 14.39 3.95 17.95
N GLN A 143 15.38 3.40 17.23
CA GLN A 143 15.18 2.69 15.97
C GLN A 143 15.30 1.17 16.10
N GLN A 144 15.58 0.66 17.30
CA GLN A 144 15.88 -0.76 17.54
C GLN A 144 14.74 -1.70 17.07
N ARG A 145 13.48 -1.32 17.30
CA ARG A 145 12.31 -2.10 16.82
C ARG A 145 12.21 -2.16 15.29
N THR A 146 12.56 -1.07 14.62
CA THR A 146 12.57 -0.97 13.15
C THR A 146 13.74 -1.78 12.59
N ALA A 147 14.92 -1.66 13.19
CA ALA A 147 16.11 -2.42 12.85
C ALA A 147 15.88 -3.94 12.99
N GLU A 148 15.31 -4.40 14.10
CA GLU A 148 14.97 -5.83 14.31
C GLU A 148 13.99 -6.36 13.26
N ARG A 149 13.00 -5.55 12.86
CA ARG A 149 12.04 -5.89 11.81
C ARG A 149 12.74 -6.00 10.45
N TYR A 150 13.58 -5.03 10.11
CA TYR A 150 14.31 -5.01 8.85
C TYR A 150 15.29 -6.18 8.77
N GLN A 151 15.99 -6.50 9.85
CA GLN A 151 16.87 -7.67 9.92
C GLN A 151 16.12 -8.97 9.60
N LYS A 152 14.89 -9.14 10.09
CA LYS A 152 14.06 -10.31 9.75
C LYS A 152 13.76 -10.37 8.25
N TRP A 153 13.47 -9.24 7.62
CA TRP A 153 13.18 -9.18 6.19
C TRP A 153 14.41 -9.35 5.30
N VAL A 154 15.57 -8.91 5.75
CA VAL A 154 16.84 -9.21 5.08
C VAL A 154 17.11 -10.71 5.15
N ASN A 155 16.96 -11.32 6.33
CA ASN A 155 17.19 -12.74 6.51
C ASN A 155 16.21 -13.61 5.71
N SER A 156 14.99 -13.11 5.47
CA SER A 156 13.99 -13.80 4.64
C SER A 156 14.05 -13.42 3.14
N GLY A 157 14.97 -12.53 2.73
CA GLY A 157 15.14 -12.12 1.33
C GLY A 157 14.09 -11.14 0.79
N HIS A 158 13.29 -10.49 1.66
CA HIS A 158 12.29 -9.49 1.24
C HIS A 158 12.82 -8.05 1.22
N LEU A 159 13.93 -7.78 1.91
CA LEU A 159 14.57 -6.47 1.99
C LEU A 159 16.01 -6.57 1.52
N THR A 160 16.38 -5.76 0.53
CA THR A 160 17.73 -5.68 -0.01
C THR A 160 18.55 -4.63 0.76
N VAL A 161 19.76 -5.00 1.17
CA VAL A 161 20.68 -4.07 1.83
C VAL A 161 21.62 -3.48 0.79
N THR A 162 21.73 -2.15 0.74
CA THR A 162 22.76 -1.47 -0.06
C THR A 162 23.95 -1.10 0.83
N GLU A 163 25.16 -1.12 0.26
CA GLU A 163 26.37 -0.74 1.00
C GLU A 163 26.38 0.75 1.38
N GLY A 164 26.92 1.04 2.57
CA GLY A 164 27.15 2.40 3.05
C GLY A 164 26.00 3.00 3.86
N ALA A 165 26.16 4.29 4.17
CA ALA A 165 25.26 5.07 5.01
C ALA A 165 24.07 5.67 4.26
N GLU A 166 24.12 5.70 2.94
CA GLU A 166 23.05 6.22 2.07
C GLU A 166 22.70 5.19 1.00
N ILE A 167 21.47 5.23 0.50
CA ILE A 167 21.01 4.33 -0.54
C ILE A 167 21.82 4.57 -1.83
N ASP A 168 22.39 3.51 -2.40
CA ASP A 168 23.03 3.60 -3.71
C ASP A 168 21.99 3.42 -4.81
N TYR A 169 21.53 4.54 -5.38
CA TYR A 169 20.56 4.53 -6.48
C TYR A 169 21.05 3.79 -7.73
N ARG A 170 22.35 3.52 -7.88
CA ARG A 170 22.86 2.69 -8.97
C ARG A 170 22.38 1.25 -8.85
N VAL A 171 22.24 0.73 -7.63
CA VAL A 171 21.68 -0.61 -7.39
C VAL A 171 20.23 -0.64 -7.87
N ILE A 172 19.43 0.38 -7.51
CA ILE A 172 18.03 0.48 -7.92
C ILE A 172 17.90 0.63 -9.44
N LEU A 173 18.79 1.40 -10.09
CA LEU A 173 18.83 1.57 -11.54
C LEU A 173 19.15 0.26 -12.26
N GLU A 174 20.19 -0.46 -11.85
CA GLU A 174 20.54 -1.75 -12.47
C GLU A 174 19.43 -2.78 -12.29
N ASP A 175 18.79 -2.78 -11.13
CA ASP A 175 17.60 -3.59 -10.86
C ASP A 175 16.40 -3.19 -11.75
N ALA A 176 16.24 -1.91 -12.09
CA ALA A 176 15.20 -1.43 -13.00
C ALA A 176 15.50 -1.81 -14.46
N LYS A 177 16.77 -1.80 -14.87
CA LYS A 177 17.21 -2.26 -16.19
C LYS A 177 16.99 -3.76 -16.34
N ALA A 178 17.30 -4.54 -15.31
CA ALA A 178 16.99 -5.96 -15.27
C ALA A 178 15.49 -6.22 -15.43
N ASP A 179 14.66 -5.48 -14.69
CA ASP A 179 13.20 -5.59 -14.85
C ASP A 179 12.74 -5.27 -16.28
N ASN A 180 13.31 -4.26 -16.94
CA ASN A 180 12.93 -3.87 -18.31
C ASN A 180 13.31 -4.92 -19.36
N MET A 181 14.37 -5.69 -19.11
CA MET A 181 14.73 -6.81 -20.00
C MET A 181 13.72 -7.95 -19.91
N GLU A 182 13.14 -8.18 -18.73
CA GLU A 182 12.15 -9.26 -18.50
C GLU A 182 10.72 -8.81 -18.82
N ASN A 183 10.38 -7.57 -18.47
CA ASN A 183 9.06 -6.97 -18.59
C ASN A 183 9.21 -5.55 -19.14
N PRO A 184 8.79 -5.26 -20.38
CA PRO A 184 8.89 -3.92 -20.95
C PRO A 184 8.24 -2.87 -20.03
N VAL A 185 9.01 -1.91 -19.57
CA VAL A 185 8.52 -0.85 -18.68
C VAL A 185 7.87 0.23 -19.53
N GLU A 186 6.57 0.45 -19.34
CA GLU A 186 5.82 1.50 -20.05
C GLU A 186 6.16 2.86 -19.48
N GLU A 187 6.12 2.97 -18.15
CA GLU A 187 6.30 4.20 -17.40
C GLU A 187 6.93 3.92 -16.04
N SER A 188 7.69 4.91 -15.54
CA SER A 188 8.32 4.86 -14.22
C SER A 188 7.86 6.00 -13.30
N PRO A 189 6.72 5.88 -12.60
CA PRO A 189 6.20 6.92 -11.72
C PRO A 189 7.11 7.09 -10.52
N ILE A 190 7.56 8.32 -10.29
CA ILE A 190 8.60 8.61 -9.29
C ILE A 190 8.32 9.89 -8.53
N ASP A 191 8.60 9.89 -7.23
CA ASP A 191 8.47 11.08 -6.41
C ASP A 191 9.58 12.10 -6.72
N PRO A 192 9.31 13.42 -6.63
CA PRO A 192 10.30 14.44 -6.98
C PRO A 192 11.40 14.65 -5.92
N HIS A 193 11.26 14.12 -4.70
CA HIS A 193 12.08 14.57 -3.58
C HIS A 193 13.42 13.86 -3.50
N GLY A 194 13.57 12.62 -3.98
CA GLY A 194 14.82 11.85 -3.89
C GLY A 194 15.62 11.71 -5.18
N ALA A 195 15.00 12.04 -6.32
CA ALA A 195 15.23 11.21 -7.51
C ALA A 195 15.72 11.91 -8.77
N THR A 196 15.97 13.22 -8.80
CA THR A 196 16.28 13.94 -10.06
C THR A 196 17.37 13.25 -10.89
N ASN A 197 18.45 12.80 -10.25
CA ASN A 197 19.53 12.08 -10.93
C ASN A 197 19.10 10.69 -11.42
N LEU A 198 18.34 9.94 -10.62
CA LEU A 198 17.81 8.64 -11.04
C LEU A 198 16.80 8.81 -12.19
N SER A 199 15.93 9.81 -12.14
CA SER A 199 14.99 10.11 -13.23
C SER A 199 15.73 10.38 -14.54
N HIS A 200 16.84 11.13 -14.53
CA HIS A 200 17.64 11.29 -15.76
C HIS A 200 18.20 9.95 -16.26
N ASN A 201 18.78 9.15 -15.37
CA ASN A 201 19.32 7.84 -15.74
C ASN A 201 18.23 6.87 -16.26
N LEU A 202 17.04 6.87 -15.65
CA LEU A 202 15.90 6.08 -16.12
C LEU A 202 15.46 6.52 -17.53
N ALA A 203 15.46 7.83 -17.80
CA ALA A 203 15.13 8.34 -19.14
C ALA A 203 16.17 7.93 -20.18
N ASP A 204 17.46 7.97 -19.84
CA ASP A 204 18.56 7.53 -20.72
C ASP A 204 18.44 6.04 -21.08
N GLU A 205 17.91 5.23 -20.16
CA GLU A 205 17.64 3.80 -20.33
C GLU A 205 16.22 3.51 -20.89
N GLN A 206 15.50 4.54 -21.37
CA GLN A 206 14.16 4.45 -21.98
C GLN A 206 13.07 3.85 -21.07
N LEU A 207 13.20 4.04 -19.75
CA LEU A 207 12.25 3.59 -18.73
C LEU A 207 11.11 4.60 -18.45
N ASN A 208 11.01 5.68 -19.24
CA ASN A 208 9.94 6.68 -19.23
C ASN A 208 9.54 7.19 -17.82
N PRO A 209 10.43 7.88 -17.11
CA PRO A 209 10.15 8.39 -15.76
C PRO A 209 9.12 9.52 -15.78
N ILE A 210 8.10 9.38 -14.93
CA ILE A 210 7.01 10.36 -14.77
C ILE A 210 7.01 10.88 -13.33
N THR A 211 7.25 12.18 -13.17
CA THR A 211 7.27 12.80 -11.84
C THR A 211 5.85 12.92 -11.28
N ILE A 212 5.59 12.30 -10.13
CA ILE A 212 4.32 12.35 -9.42
C ILE A 212 4.50 13.03 -8.05
N ILE A 213 3.94 14.22 -7.91
CA ILE A 213 3.88 14.91 -6.61
C ILE A 213 2.82 14.23 -5.74
N GLN A 214 3.18 13.76 -4.55
CA GLN A 214 2.29 13.05 -3.61
C GLN A 214 1.30 13.99 -2.87
N ASN A 215 0.53 14.76 -3.63
CA ASN A 215 -0.50 15.69 -3.14
C ASN A 215 -1.91 15.07 -3.26
N TYR A 216 -2.93 15.80 -2.84
CA TYR A 216 -4.32 15.35 -2.94
C TYR A 216 -4.75 15.07 -4.39
N THR A 217 -4.31 15.88 -5.36
CA THR A 217 -4.68 15.75 -6.76
C THR A 217 -4.20 14.44 -7.37
N ASN A 218 -2.94 14.06 -7.13
CA ASN A 218 -2.36 12.88 -7.75
C ASN A 218 -2.60 11.60 -6.95
N MET A 219 -2.92 11.69 -5.66
CA MET A 219 -3.04 10.51 -4.80
C MET A 219 -4.48 10.12 -4.46
N SER A 220 -5.45 11.04 -4.53
CA SER A 220 -6.83 10.75 -4.11
C SER A 220 -7.47 9.65 -4.96
N ASP A 221 -7.45 9.80 -6.29
CA ASP A 221 -8.12 8.85 -7.19
C ASP A 221 -7.43 7.48 -7.21
N PRO A 222 -6.08 7.38 -7.27
CA PRO A 222 -5.43 6.07 -7.22
C PRO A 222 -5.62 5.34 -5.89
N MET A 223 -5.69 6.09 -4.78
CA MET A 223 -5.95 5.51 -3.46
C MET A 223 -7.37 4.94 -3.35
N LYS A 224 -8.36 5.60 -3.95
CA LYS A 224 -9.73 5.10 -4.06
C LYS A 224 -9.85 3.93 -5.03
N GLU A 225 -9.16 3.96 -6.16
CA GLU A 225 -9.19 2.84 -7.11
C GLU A 225 -8.55 1.60 -6.49
N LEU A 226 -7.42 1.73 -5.77
CA LEU A 226 -6.84 0.61 -5.05
C LEU A 226 -7.82 0.02 -4.03
N GLU A 227 -8.51 0.85 -3.25
CA GLU A 227 -9.55 0.40 -2.31
C GLU A 227 -10.68 -0.32 -3.04
N ALA A 228 -11.20 0.26 -4.13
CA ALA A 228 -12.25 -0.36 -4.92
C ALA A 228 -11.81 -1.67 -5.57
N ALA A 229 -10.57 -1.77 -6.04
CA ALA A 229 -10.01 -2.98 -6.65
C ALA A 229 -9.85 -4.10 -5.63
N ILE A 230 -9.39 -3.77 -4.41
CA ILE A 230 -9.31 -4.73 -3.29
C ILE A 230 -10.71 -5.23 -2.93
N GLU A 231 -11.66 -4.32 -2.67
CA GLU A 231 -13.01 -4.68 -2.22
C GLU A 231 -13.86 -5.40 -3.30
N SER A 232 -13.41 -5.38 -4.56
CA SER A 232 -14.07 -6.09 -5.67
C SER A 232 -13.27 -7.27 -6.22
N GLU A 233 -12.24 -7.72 -5.49
CA GLU A 233 -11.42 -8.89 -5.84
C GLU A 233 -10.71 -8.75 -7.21
N ARG A 234 -10.46 -7.50 -7.63
CA ARG A 234 -9.73 -7.15 -8.87
C ARG A 234 -8.25 -6.89 -8.64
N PHE A 235 -7.83 -6.78 -7.39
CA PHE A 235 -6.43 -6.63 -7.03
C PHE A 235 -5.84 -8.00 -6.66
N HIS A 236 -4.60 -8.24 -7.07
CA HIS A 236 -3.89 -9.50 -6.89
C HIS A 236 -2.46 -9.21 -6.44
N HIS A 237 -1.97 -9.91 -5.43
CA HIS A 237 -0.57 -9.77 -4.99
C HIS A 237 0.04 -11.06 -4.46
N ASP A 238 1.37 -11.13 -4.51
CA ASP A 238 2.19 -12.30 -4.15
C ASP A 238 2.39 -12.56 -2.64
N GLY A 239 1.68 -11.81 -1.79
CA GLY A 239 1.83 -11.90 -0.35
C GLY A 239 3.10 -11.28 0.25
N ASN A 240 3.82 -10.40 -0.46
CA ASN A 240 5.02 -9.76 0.10
C ASN A 240 4.73 -9.09 1.48
N PRO A 241 5.46 -9.46 2.55
CA PRO A 241 5.13 -9.03 3.91
C PRO A 241 5.45 -7.54 4.17
N ILE A 242 6.41 -6.96 3.43
CA ILE A 242 6.74 -5.53 3.53
C ILE A 242 5.64 -4.72 2.87
N MET A 243 5.18 -5.12 1.68
CA MET A 243 4.04 -4.48 1.02
C MET A 243 2.79 -4.52 1.92
N THR A 244 2.47 -5.69 2.47
CA THR A 244 1.34 -5.86 3.39
C THR A 244 1.46 -4.95 4.63
N TRP A 245 2.67 -4.80 5.18
CA TRP A 245 2.92 -3.87 6.28
C TRP A 245 2.72 -2.42 5.86
N CYS A 246 3.22 -2.01 4.68
CA CYS A 246 3.01 -0.67 4.16
C CYS A 246 1.53 -0.33 3.97
N ILE A 247 0.76 -1.24 3.37
CA ILE A 247 -0.70 -1.08 3.18
C ILE A 247 -1.41 -0.90 4.53
N GLY A 248 -1.05 -1.70 5.53
CA GLY A 248 -1.65 -1.62 6.87
C GLY A 248 -1.34 -0.33 7.63
N ASN A 249 -0.27 0.37 7.24
CA ASN A 249 0.14 1.63 7.86
C ASN A 249 -0.50 2.87 7.21
N VAL A 250 -1.17 2.72 6.06
CA VAL A 250 -1.77 3.85 5.34
C VAL A 250 -2.95 4.39 6.13
N VAL A 251 -2.93 5.70 6.36
CA VAL A 251 -4.05 6.46 6.90
C VAL A 251 -4.49 7.52 5.89
N GLY A 252 -5.79 7.67 5.69
CA GLY A 252 -6.34 8.73 4.85
C GLY A 252 -6.35 10.07 5.57
N LYS A 253 -5.60 11.05 5.03
CA LYS A 253 -5.79 12.47 5.40
C LYS A 253 -6.74 13.09 4.39
N TYR A 254 -7.92 13.51 4.85
CA TYR A 254 -8.89 14.20 4.02
C TYR A 254 -8.58 15.68 3.91
N LEU A 255 -8.95 16.28 2.79
CA LEU A 255 -8.85 17.70 2.57
C LEU A 255 -9.82 18.42 3.53
N PRO A 256 -9.41 19.46 4.27
CA PRO A 256 -10.29 20.14 5.22
C PRO A 256 -11.57 20.64 4.54
N GLY A 257 -12.72 20.20 5.04
CA GLY A 257 -14.04 20.54 4.49
C GLY A 257 -14.46 19.71 3.27
N ASN A 258 -13.71 18.65 2.91
CA ASN A 258 -14.06 17.73 1.84
C ASN A 258 -13.71 16.29 2.23
N ASP A 259 -14.75 15.49 2.48
CA ASP A 259 -14.63 14.09 2.91
C ASP A 259 -14.39 13.12 1.74
N ASP A 260 -14.36 13.61 0.50
CA ASP A 260 -14.09 12.81 -0.70
C ASP A 260 -12.64 12.90 -1.14
N VAL A 261 -11.93 14.00 -0.88
CA VAL A 261 -10.54 14.17 -1.36
C VAL A 261 -9.56 13.73 -0.29
N VAL A 262 -8.78 12.69 -0.58
CA VAL A 262 -7.90 12.04 0.39
C VAL A 262 -6.47 11.95 -0.12
N ARG A 263 -5.49 11.86 0.79
CA ARG A 263 -4.12 11.47 0.45
C ARG A 263 -3.55 10.52 1.49
N PRO A 264 -2.60 9.65 1.13
CA PRO A 264 -1.98 8.75 2.08
C PRO A 264 -1.07 9.54 3.01
N ILE A 265 -1.15 9.21 4.30
CA ILE A 265 -0.19 9.60 5.31
C ILE A 265 0.10 8.38 6.20
N LYS A 266 1.19 8.45 6.94
CA LYS A 266 1.44 7.56 8.07
C LYS A 266 0.96 8.20 9.36
N GLU A 267 0.57 7.37 10.31
CA GLU A 267 0.20 7.84 11.64
C GLU A 267 1.41 8.15 12.51
N GLN A 268 2.28 7.14 12.71
CA GLN A 268 3.47 7.27 13.52
C GLN A 268 4.71 7.46 12.64
N PRO A 269 5.73 8.21 13.09
CA PRO A 269 6.96 8.42 12.34
C PRO A 269 7.68 7.12 11.92
N GLU A 270 7.63 6.08 12.77
CA GLU A 270 8.25 4.78 12.55
C GLU A 270 7.52 3.92 11.50
N ASN A 271 6.25 4.20 11.23
CA ASN A 271 5.50 3.50 10.19
C ASN A 271 6.09 3.85 8.81
N LYS A 272 6.05 2.88 7.91
CA LYS A 272 6.43 3.06 6.51
C LYS A 272 5.24 2.79 5.63
N ILE A 273 5.06 3.62 4.62
CA ILE A 273 3.99 3.50 3.62
C ILE A 273 4.58 3.51 2.20
N ASP A 274 5.90 3.43 2.08
CA ASP A 274 6.64 3.73 0.87
C ASP A 274 6.24 2.78 -0.28
N GLY A 275 6.10 1.49 0.04
CA GLY A 275 5.56 0.49 -0.90
C GLY A 275 4.13 0.79 -1.34
N ALA A 276 3.28 1.22 -0.40
CA ALA A 276 1.88 1.54 -0.69
C ALA A 276 1.77 2.80 -1.55
N VAL A 277 2.61 3.81 -1.31
CA VAL A 277 2.68 5.04 -2.11
C VAL A 277 3.16 4.76 -3.52
N ALA A 278 4.24 3.98 -3.69
CA ALA A 278 4.69 3.52 -5.01
C ALA A 278 3.59 2.74 -5.75
N LEU A 279 2.88 1.83 -5.06
CA LEU A 279 1.76 1.12 -5.65
C LEU A 279 0.63 2.05 -6.09
N MET A 280 0.24 3.02 -5.27
CA MET A 280 -0.77 4.02 -5.65
C MET A 280 -0.33 4.87 -6.85
N MET A 281 0.94 5.26 -6.92
CA MET A 281 1.46 5.99 -8.09
C MET A 281 1.39 5.13 -9.36
N ALA A 282 1.73 3.84 -9.26
CA ALA A 282 1.60 2.90 -10.36
C ALA A 282 0.14 2.75 -10.82
N ILE A 283 -0.80 2.60 -9.89
CA ILE A 283 -2.24 2.51 -10.19
C ILE A 283 -2.73 3.78 -10.87
N GLY A 284 -2.30 4.96 -10.40
CA GLY A 284 -2.69 6.23 -11.02
C GLY A 284 -2.25 6.35 -12.47
N ARG A 285 -1.10 5.78 -12.83
CA ARG A 285 -0.67 5.70 -14.23
C ARG A 285 -1.44 4.65 -15.01
N ALA A 286 -1.66 3.48 -14.42
CA ALA A 286 -2.46 2.43 -15.04
C ALA A 286 -3.88 2.94 -15.39
N MET A 287 -4.50 3.77 -14.55
CA MET A 287 -5.80 4.39 -14.82
C MET A 287 -5.79 5.38 -16.00
N LEU A 288 -4.66 6.05 -16.27
CA LEU A 288 -4.55 7.04 -17.33
C LEU A 288 -4.31 6.41 -18.71
N ASN A 289 -3.73 5.21 -18.75
CA ASN A 289 -3.47 4.44 -19.98
C ASN A 289 -4.76 3.97 -20.69
N ASP A 290 -5.94 4.30 -20.17
CA ASP A 290 -7.24 4.17 -20.86
C ASP A 290 -7.40 5.11 -22.06
N ASN A 291 -6.59 6.17 -22.15
CA ASN A 291 -6.83 7.27 -23.09
C ASN A 291 -6.02 7.23 -24.40
N GLU A 292 -5.14 6.25 -24.59
CA GLU A 292 -4.60 6.01 -25.92
C GLU A 292 -5.58 5.11 -26.68
N GLU A 293 -6.47 5.72 -27.49
CA GLU A 293 -7.06 4.98 -28.62
C GLU A 293 -5.88 4.35 -29.36
N ASN A 294 -5.72 3.03 -29.23
CA ASN A 294 -4.63 2.30 -29.83
C ASN A 294 -4.60 2.65 -31.33
N LEU A 295 -3.43 2.90 -31.93
CA LEU A 295 -3.37 3.32 -33.35
C LEU A 295 -4.15 2.35 -34.25
N SER A 296 -4.14 1.07 -33.89
CA SER A 296 -4.97 0.00 -34.46
C SER A 296 -6.48 0.29 -34.39
N ASP A 297 -6.99 0.75 -33.24
CA ASP A 297 -8.39 1.11 -33.03
C ASP A 297 -8.76 2.39 -33.80
N VAL A 298 -7.86 3.38 -33.84
CA VAL A 298 -8.04 4.60 -34.65
C VAL A 298 -8.11 4.27 -36.14
N LEU A 299 -7.21 3.42 -36.63
CA LEU A 299 -7.16 2.99 -38.03
C LEU A 299 -8.39 2.13 -38.38
N ALA A 300 -8.82 1.25 -37.49
CA ALA A 300 -10.04 0.46 -37.66
C ALA A 300 -11.30 1.34 -37.71
N LYS A 301 -11.36 2.39 -36.87
CA LYS A 301 -12.50 3.30 -36.76
C LYS A 301 -12.57 4.34 -37.88
N ARG A 302 -11.43 4.84 -38.36
CA ARG A 302 -11.37 5.99 -39.28
C ARG A 302 -10.91 5.64 -40.70
N GLY A 303 -10.37 4.43 -40.89
CA GLY A 303 -9.79 3.96 -42.14
C GLY A 303 -8.49 4.70 -42.52
N LEU A 304 -7.69 4.08 -43.39
CA LEU A 304 -6.57 4.75 -44.03
C LEU A 304 -7.09 5.80 -45.01
N ARG A 305 -6.88 7.09 -44.72
CA ARG A 305 -7.09 8.16 -45.70
C ARG A 305 -5.87 8.23 -46.60
N SER A 306 -6.04 7.84 -47.86
CA SER A 306 -5.05 8.10 -48.91
C SER A 306 -5.05 9.59 -49.25
N LEU A 307 -3.85 10.17 -49.42
CA LEU A 307 -3.65 11.48 -50.03
C LEU A 307 -4.02 11.46 -51.52
#